data_AF-A0A0R3D0X6-F1
#
_entry.id   AF-A0A0R3D0X6-F1
#
_cell.length_a   1.000
_cell.length_b   1.000
_cell.length_c   1.000
_cell.angle_alpha   90.00
_cell.angle_beta   90.00
_cell.angle_gamma   90.00
#
_symmetry.space_group_name_H-M   'P 1'
#
loop_
_entity.id
_entity.type
_entity.pdbx_description
1 polymer ?
#
loop_
_entity_poly.entity_id
_entity_poly.type
_entity_poly.pdbx_seq_one_letter_code
_entity_poly.pdbx_strand_id
1 'polypeptide(L)'
;MIEKQAALLKRQDEIKAEVGHGRVSNVTTIDAGGNIVSMRREEDLAAEAGRHRTWTSEAPRPKPAPVKRHEGAMSLLGDLLPPQPEHETNPPPLPPEWPRQELHRQLSKESEDISEALKLIGPEIEKARGEFSKAAAQERLPEYSQLITDAIDALKAAGDAILRCHQFVDQARLDGLERRYLKPLMFTELGDISEPHSPLRSIIHRAIELKHVVGGVPTWKMPASPALIYSGV
;
A
#
# COMPACT_ATOMS: atom_id res chain seq x y z
N MET A 1 -9.83 2.44 -24.77
CA MET A 1 -8.61 1.87 -24.11
C MET A 1 -8.94 1.25 -22.75
N ILE A 2 -9.63 1.97 -21.86
CA ILE A 2 -10.03 1.46 -20.53
C ILE A 2 -10.89 0.20 -20.61
N GLU A 3 -11.87 0.15 -21.52
CA GLU A 3 -12.70 -1.05 -21.75
C GLU A 3 -11.88 -2.27 -22.20
N LYS A 4 -10.83 -2.05 -23.02
CA LYS A 4 -9.92 -3.12 -23.45
C LYS A 4 -9.04 -3.60 -22.29
N GLN A 5 -8.55 -2.70 -21.44
CA GLN A 5 -7.83 -3.08 -20.22
C GLN A 5 -8.71 -3.92 -19.29
N ALA A 6 -9.97 -3.52 -19.09
CA ALA A 6 -10.93 -4.25 -18.26
C ALA A 6 -11.22 -5.64 -18.83
N ALA A 7 -11.39 -5.76 -20.15
CA ALA A 7 -11.58 -7.05 -20.81
C ALA A 7 -10.36 -7.99 -20.66
N LEU A 8 -9.14 -7.46 -20.81
CA LEU A 8 -7.89 -8.22 -20.63
C LEU A 8 -7.70 -8.70 -19.19
N LEU A 9 -7.96 -7.85 -18.20
CA LEU A 9 -7.92 -8.22 -16.78
C LEU A 9 -8.96 -9.29 -16.45
N LYS A 10 -10.18 -9.13 -16.96
CA LYS A 10 -11.24 -10.13 -16.80
C LYS A 10 -10.83 -11.49 -17.38
N ARG A 11 -10.26 -11.51 -18.59
CA ARG A 11 -9.77 -12.75 -19.20
C ARG A 11 -8.61 -13.37 -18.41
N GLN A 12 -7.72 -12.54 -17.86
CA GLN A 12 -6.65 -13.02 -16.98
C GLN A 12 -7.20 -13.70 -15.72
N ASP A 13 -8.27 -13.16 -15.14
CA ASP A 13 -8.92 -13.76 -13.97
C ASP A 13 -9.71 -15.03 -14.33
N GLU A 14 -10.33 -15.09 -15.50
CA GLU A 14 -10.94 -16.31 -16.05
C GLU A 14 -9.88 -17.41 -16.25
N ILE A 15 -8.72 -17.10 -16.83
CA ILE A 15 -7.60 -18.04 -16.99
C ILE A 15 -7.10 -18.56 -15.63
N LYS A 16 -6.99 -17.68 -14.62
CA LYS A 16 -6.64 -18.10 -13.25
C LYS A 16 -7.68 -19.05 -12.66
N ALA A 17 -8.97 -18.83 -12.93
CA ALA A 17 -10.04 -19.71 -12.47
C ALA A 17 -10.04 -21.06 -13.22
N GLU A 18 -9.77 -21.06 -14.53
CA GLU A 18 -9.63 -22.27 -15.36
C GLU A 18 -8.43 -23.14 -14.94
N VAL A 19 -7.31 -22.50 -14.55
CA VAL A 19 -6.12 -23.17 -14.00
C VAL A 19 -6.33 -23.56 -12.53
N GLY A 20 -7.16 -22.81 -11.81
CA GLY A 20 -7.44 -22.90 -10.37
C GLY A 20 -8.27 -24.11 -9.92
N HIS A 21 -8.25 -25.23 -10.62
CA HIS A 21 -8.66 -26.53 -10.05
C HIS A 21 -7.57 -27.08 -9.12
N GLY A 22 -7.20 -26.27 -8.12
CA GLY A 22 -6.17 -26.55 -7.13
C GLY A 22 -6.64 -27.56 -6.09
N ARG A 23 -5.70 -28.42 -5.70
CA ARG A 23 -5.88 -29.50 -4.72
C ARG A 23 -6.35 -28.92 -3.39
N VAL A 24 -7.46 -29.44 -2.87
CA VAL A 24 -7.87 -29.21 -1.48
C VAL A 24 -6.83 -29.87 -0.56
N SER A 25 -6.02 -29.08 0.14
CA SER A 25 -5.13 -29.57 1.19
C SER A 25 -5.82 -29.43 2.55
N ASN A 26 -5.82 -30.51 3.33
CA ASN A 26 -6.24 -30.45 4.72
C ASN A 26 -5.03 -29.99 5.52
N VAL A 27 -5.08 -28.77 6.04
CA VAL A 27 -4.04 -28.27 6.93
C VAL A 27 -4.45 -28.63 8.35
N THR A 28 -3.65 -29.48 8.98
CA THR A 28 -3.84 -29.92 10.35
C THR A 28 -3.02 -29.01 11.26
N THR A 29 -3.69 -28.17 12.06
CA THR A 29 -3.06 -27.30 13.06
C THR A 29 -3.48 -27.70 14.46
N ILE A 30 -2.63 -27.44 15.45
CA ILE A 30 -2.94 -27.66 16.86
C ILE A 30 -3.40 -26.31 17.43
N ASP A 31 -4.61 -26.28 18.01
CA ASP A 31 -5.14 -25.07 18.64
C ASP A 31 -4.42 -24.75 19.96
N ALA A 32 -4.72 -23.57 20.53
CA ALA A 32 -4.11 -23.13 21.79
C ALA A 32 -4.46 -24.03 23.01
N GLY A 33 -5.46 -24.91 22.87
CA GLY A 33 -5.86 -25.90 23.86
C GLY A 33 -5.23 -27.29 23.66
N GLY A 34 -4.38 -27.45 22.64
CA GLY A 34 -3.72 -28.73 22.32
C GLY A 34 -4.58 -29.68 21.46
N ASN A 35 -5.73 -29.24 20.95
CA ASN A 35 -6.56 -30.07 20.08
C ASN A 35 -6.12 -29.96 18.63
N ILE A 36 -6.20 -31.08 17.91
CA ILE A 36 -5.95 -31.11 16.48
C ILE A 36 -7.20 -30.60 15.74
N VAL A 37 -7.07 -29.46 15.07
CA VAL A 37 -8.10 -28.86 14.21
C VAL A 37 -7.65 -28.96 12.76
N SER A 38 -8.40 -29.70 11.95
CA SER A 38 -8.22 -29.77 10.50
C SER A 38 -9.06 -28.69 9.83
N MET A 39 -8.40 -27.71 9.18
CA MET A 39 -9.06 -26.72 8.36
C MET A 39 -8.87 -27.04 6.89
N ARG A 40 -9.96 -26.95 6.14
CA ARG A 40 -9.95 -27.05 4.68
C ARG A 40 -9.43 -25.72 4.14
N ARG A 41 -8.16 -25.67 3.74
CA ARG A 41 -7.56 -24.48 3.17
C ARG A 41 -7.56 -24.63 1.66
N GLU A 42 -8.31 -23.79 0.97
CA GLU A 42 -8.08 -23.55 -0.45
C GLU A 42 -6.78 -22.75 -0.53
N GLU A 43 -5.69 -23.44 -0.83
CA GLU A 43 -4.41 -22.79 -1.09
C GLU A 43 -4.47 -22.18 -2.49
N ASP A 44 -4.41 -20.85 -2.56
CA ASP A 44 -4.17 -20.12 -3.80
C ASP A 44 -2.82 -20.57 -4.38
N LEU A 45 -2.87 -21.38 -5.44
CA LEU A 45 -1.69 -21.80 -6.21
C LEU A 45 -0.89 -20.60 -6.76
N ALA A 46 -1.43 -19.37 -6.75
CA ALA A 46 -0.66 -18.17 -7.03
C ALA A 46 0.48 -17.93 -6.01
N ALA A 47 0.29 -18.31 -4.75
CA ALA A 47 1.33 -18.25 -3.71
C ALA A 47 2.35 -19.40 -3.84
N GLU A 48 1.99 -20.49 -4.52
CA GLU A 48 2.88 -21.62 -4.84
C GLU A 48 3.60 -21.44 -6.19
N ALA A 49 2.99 -20.72 -7.14
CA ALA A 49 3.62 -20.28 -8.39
C ALA A 49 4.82 -19.37 -8.14
N GLY A 50 4.81 -18.60 -7.04
CA GLY A 50 5.97 -17.86 -6.55
C GLY A 50 7.15 -18.75 -6.09
N ARG A 51 6.88 -20.02 -5.72
CA ARG A 51 7.90 -21.02 -5.35
C ARG A 51 8.34 -21.86 -6.55
N HIS A 52 7.47 -22.05 -7.54
CA HIS A 52 7.78 -22.69 -8.83
C HIS A 52 8.23 -21.68 -9.89
N ARG A 53 9.33 -20.97 -9.63
CA ARG A 53 9.96 -20.00 -10.56
C ARG A 53 10.62 -20.62 -11.82
N THR A 54 10.20 -21.81 -12.26
CA THR A 54 10.75 -22.49 -13.45
C THR A 54 9.67 -23.15 -14.32
N TRP A 55 8.50 -22.51 -14.45
CA TRP A 55 7.52 -22.93 -15.47
C TRP A 55 7.72 -22.26 -16.83
N THR A 56 8.65 -21.30 -16.91
CA THR A 56 9.12 -20.71 -18.16
C THR A 56 10.02 -21.68 -18.90
N SER A 57 9.61 -22.01 -20.13
CA SER A 57 10.47 -22.45 -21.23
C SER A 57 11.43 -23.61 -20.94
N GLU A 58 10.90 -24.82 -20.78
CA GLU A 58 11.68 -26.00 -21.17
C GLU A 58 11.03 -26.56 -22.44
N ALA A 59 11.76 -26.44 -23.56
CA ALA A 59 11.70 -27.43 -24.63
C ALA A 59 11.59 -28.85 -24.02
N PRO A 60 10.98 -29.84 -24.69
CA PRO A 60 10.79 -31.18 -24.11
C PRO A 60 12.07 -31.59 -23.40
N ARG A 61 11.99 -31.80 -22.07
CA ARG A 61 13.18 -31.99 -21.23
C ARG A 61 14.08 -32.99 -21.95
N PRO A 62 15.32 -32.61 -22.31
CA PRO A 62 16.20 -33.53 -23.00
C PRO A 62 16.27 -34.79 -22.15
N LYS A 63 16.15 -35.96 -22.80
CA LYS A 63 16.21 -37.24 -22.08
C LYS A 63 17.45 -37.20 -21.18
N PRO A 64 17.33 -37.50 -19.88
CA PRO A 64 18.48 -37.53 -19.00
C PRO A 64 19.54 -38.43 -19.65
N ALA A 65 20.71 -37.86 -19.92
CA ALA A 65 21.81 -38.63 -20.50
C ALA A 65 22.41 -39.53 -19.40
N PRO A 66 22.84 -40.75 -19.72
CA PRO A 66 23.52 -41.61 -18.75
C PRO A 66 24.79 -40.90 -18.25
N VAL A 67 24.98 -40.88 -16.94
CA VAL A 67 26.16 -40.25 -16.32
C VAL A 67 27.37 -41.14 -16.55
N LYS A 68 28.22 -40.78 -17.52
CA LYS A 68 29.48 -41.49 -17.77
C LYS A 68 30.52 -41.08 -16.71
N ARG A 69 31.09 -42.04 -15.99
CA ARG A 69 32.19 -41.79 -15.04
C ARG A 69 33.46 -41.37 -15.80
N HIS A 70 34.25 -40.49 -15.19
CA HIS A 70 35.49 -39.97 -15.79
C HIS A 70 36.52 -41.10 -16.00
N GLU A 71 37.02 -41.25 -17.22
CA GLU A 71 37.88 -42.38 -17.63
C GLU A 71 39.17 -42.50 -16.80
N GLY A 72 39.79 -41.37 -16.43
CA GLY A 72 40.98 -41.37 -15.59
C GLY A 72 40.75 -41.85 -14.15
N ALA A 73 39.53 -41.69 -13.62
CA ALA A 73 39.17 -42.19 -12.28
C ALA A 73 38.87 -43.69 -12.30
N MET A 74 38.28 -44.18 -13.41
CA MET A 74 38.05 -45.62 -13.61
C MET A 74 39.37 -46.40 -13.73
N SER A 75 40.37 -45.83 -14.40
CA SER A 75 41.68 -46.47 -14.57
C SER A 75 42.51 -46.55 -13.27
N LEU A 76 42.31 -45.63 -12.32
CA LEU A 76 43.07 -45.58 -11.07
C LEU A 76 42.45 -46.45 -9.96
N LEU A 77 41.13 -46.59 -9.94
CA LEU A 77 40.40 -47.31 -8.88
C LEU A 77 40.15 -48.78 -9.21
N GLY A 78 40.15 -49.16 -10.49
CA GLY A 78 40.06 -50.56 -10.94
C GLY A 78 38.98 -51.35 -10.18
N ASP A 79 39.41 -52.36 -9.43
CA ASP A 79 38.54 -53.30 -8.70
C ASP A 79 37.94 -52.73 -7.39
N LEU A 80 38.40 -51.56 -6.92
CA LEU A 80 37.86 -50.88 -5.74
C LEU A 80 36.66 -49.97 -6.08
N LEU A 81 36.24 -49.92 -7.34
CA LEU A 81 35.14 -49.08 -7.78
C LEU A 81 33.80 -49.73 -7.40
N PRO A 82 32.93 -49.06 -6.61
CA PRO A 82 31.60 -49.59 -6.34
C PRO A 82 30.79 -49.66 -7.65
N PRO A 83 29.95 -50.71 -7.83
CA PRO A 83 29.14 -50.86 -9.03
C PRO A 83 28.28 -49.62 -9.24
N GLN A 84 28.18 -49.16 -10.49
CA GLN A 84 27.38 -47.98 -10.80
C GLN A 84 25.90 -48.27 -10.54
N PRO A 85 25.20 -47.43 -9.76
CA PRO A 85 23.80 -47.69 -9.45
C PRO A 85 22.94 -47.58 -10.72
N GLU A 86 21.98 -48.50 -10.86
CA GLU A 86 21.23 -48.69 -12.11
C GLU A 86 20.48 -47.45 -12.60
N HIS A 87 20.07 -46.56 -11.70
CA HIS A 87 19.38 -45.32 -12.03
C HIS A 87 20.27 -44.25 -12.67
N GLU A 88 21.60 -44.36 -12.57
CA GLU A 88 22.56 -43.49 -13.28
C GLU A 88 22.86 -44.01 -14.69
N THR A 89 22.81 -45.33 -14.88
CA THR A 89 23.07 -46.01 -16.15
C THR A 89 21.83 -46.05 -17.04
N ASN A 90 20.65 -46.19 -16.43
CA ASN A 90 19.35 -46.19 -17.09
C ASN A 90 18.41 -45.23 -16.34
N PRO A 91 18.45 -43.93 -16.66
CA PRO A 91 17.61 -42.98 -15.96
C PRO A 91 16.14 -43.33 -16.20
N PRO A 92 15.27 -43.10 -15.20
CA PRO A 92 13.85 -43.42 -15.33
C PRO A 92 13.27 -42.72 -16.56
N PRO A 93 12.33 -43.37 -17.28
CA PRO A 93 11.66 -42.75 -18.41
C PRO A 93 11.03 -41.44 -17.95
N LEU A 94 10.98 -40.45 -18.86
CA LEU A 94 10.27 -39.20 -18.60
C LEU A 94 8.86 -39.55 -18.11
N PRO A 95 8.36 -38.88 -17.05
CA PRO A 95 7.00 -39.10 -16.59
C PRO A 95 6.04 -38.92 -17.78
N PRO A 96 4.99 -39.74 -17.89
CA PRO A 96 4.02 -39.63 -18.96
C PRO A 96 3.42 -38.23 -18.98
N GLU A 97 3.21 -37.70 -20.19
CA GLU A 97 2.56 -36.40 -20.39
C GLU A 97 1.26 -36.36 -19.59
N TRP A 98 1.14 -35.36 -18.72
CA TRP A 98 -0.02 -35.25 -17.87
C TRP A 98 -1.26 -34.93 -18.71
N PRO A 99 -2.43 -35.51 -18.38
CA PRO A 99 -3.65 -35.15 -19.06
C PRO A 99 -3.87 -33.64 -18.95
N ARG A 100 -4.07 -32.98 -20.10
CA ARG A 100 -4.24 -31.52 -20.28
C ARG A 100 -2.96 -30.66 -20.34
N GLN A 101 -1.76 -31.25 -20.45
CA GLN A 101 -0.50 -30.48 -20.61
C GLN A 101 -0.56 -29.44 -21.74
N GLU A 102 -1.15 -29.79 -22.88
CA GLU A 102 -1.30 -28.88 -24.03
C GLU A 102 -2.26 -27.71 -23.74
N LEU A 103 -3.36 -27.97 -23.03
CA LEU A 103 -4.29 -26.91 -22.60
C LEU A 103 -3.61 -25.93 -21.64
N HIS A 104 -2.88 -26.44 -20.65
CA HIS A 104 -2.13 -25.59 -19.73
C HIS A 104 -1.06 -24.76 -20.45
N ARG A 105 -0.38 -25.33 -21.45
CA ARG A 105 0.58 -24.59 -22.27
C ARG A 105 -0.06 -23.44 -23.04
N GLN A 106 -1.24 -23.67 -23.61
CA GLN A 106 -2.00 -22.65 -24.34
C GLN A 106 -2.47 -21.53 -23.41
N LEU A 107 -3.02 -21.88 -22.23
CA LEU A 107 -3.45 -20.89 -21.22
C LEU A 107 -2.29 -20.08 -20.65
N SER A 108 -1.12 -20.71 -20.42
CA SER A 108 0.09 -20.00 -19.99
C SER A 108 0.55 -19.00 -21.04
N LYS A 109 0.57 -19.39 -22.31
CA LYS A 109 0.91 -18.50 -23.41
C LYS A 109 -0.08 -17.33 -23.53
N GLU A 110 -1.39 -17.62 -23.44
CA GLU A 110 -2.43 -16.58 -23.46
C GLU A 110 -2.24 -15.58 -22.29
N SER A 111 -1.90 -16.07 -21.10
CA SER A 111 -1.61 -15.22 -19.93
C SER A 111 -0.37 -14.34 -20.12
N GLU A 112 0.70 -14.88 -20.73
CA GLU A 112 1.90 -14.13 -21.10
C GLU A 112 1.57 -13.03 -22.11
N ASP A 113 0.85 -13.37 -23.18
CA ASP A 113 0.41 -12.43 -24.22
C ASP A 113 -0.46 -11.29 -23.63
N ILE A 114 -1.38 -11.62 -22.71
CA ILE A 114 -2.20 -10.62 -21.99
C ILE A 114 -1.32 -9.72 -21.11
N SER A 115 -0.35 -10.29 -20.41
CA SER A 115 0.57 -9.53 -19.56
C SER A 115 1.42 -8.54 -20.37
N GLU A 116 1.92 -8.96 -21.53
CA GLU A 116 2.65 -8.08 -22.46
C GLU A 116 1.74 -6.98 -23.02
N ALA A 117 0.51 -7.31 -23.43
CA ALA A 117 -0.47 -6.34 -23.90
C ALA A 117 -0.79 -5.27 -22.82
N LEU A 118 -0.95 -5.68 -21.57
CA LEU A 118 -1.19 -4.76 -20.44
C LEU A 118 0.02 -3.85 -20.18
N LYS A 119 1.26 -4.37 -20.28
CA LYS A 119 2.48 -3.56 -20.14
C LYS A 119 2.58 -2.48 -21.22
N LEU A 120 2.19 -2.79 -22.45
CA LEU A 120 2.22 -1.83 -23.56
C LEU A 120 1.19 -0.70 -23.38
N ILE A 121 0.00 -1.02 -22.86
CA ILE A 121 -1.10 -0.07 -22.72
C ILE A 121 -1.00 0.74 -21.40
N GLY A 122 -0.34 0.21 -20.38
CA GLY A 122 -0.22 0.82 -19.05
C GLY A 122 0.21 2.29 -19.05
N PRO A 123 1.35 2.66 -19.68
CA PRO A 123 1.83 4.04 -19.69
C PRO A 123 0.85 5.05 -20.31
N GLU A 124 0.15 4.67 -21.38
CA GLU A 124 -0.85 5.53 -22.04
C GLU A 124 -2.07 5.75 -21.16
N ILE A 125 -2.49 4.73 -20.40
CA ILE A 125 -3.60 4.85 -19.44
C ILE A 125 -3.18 5.73 -18.26
N GLU A 126 -1.97 5.58 -17.74
CA GLU A 126 -1.46 6.44 -16.66
C GLU A 126 -1.37 7.91 -17.10
N LYS A 127 -0.88 8.15 -18.33
CA LYS A 127 -0.84 9.49 -18.91
C LYS A 127 -2.25 10.07 -19.04
N ALA A 128 -3.19 9.34 -19.61
CA ALA A 128 -4.59 9.78 -19.74
C ALA A 128 -5.25 10.03 -18.38
N ARG A 129 -4.97 9.19 -17.37
CA ARG A 129 -5.43 9.41 -15.99
C ARG A 129 -4.83 10.67 -15.39
N GLY A 130 -3.55 10.93 -15.61
CA GLY A 130 -2.87 12.14 -15.14
C GLY A 130 -3.47 13.41 -15.75
N GLU A 131 -3.68 13.40 -17.07
CA GLU A 131 -4.32 14.50 -17.80
C GLU A 131 -5.76 14.74 -17.32
N PHE A 132 -6.55 13.67 -17.18
CA PHE A 132 -7.91 13.75 -16.62
C PHE A 132 -7.90 14.29 -15.19
N SER A 133 -7.03 13.79 -14.33
CA SER A 133 -6.94 14.22 -12.92
C SER A 133 -6.57 15.70 -12.83
N LYS A 134 -5.67 16.17 -13.70
CA LYS A 134 -5.31 17.59 -13.81
C LYS A 134 -6.50 18.44 -14.26
N ALA A 135 -7.23 18.01 -15.28
CA ALA A 135 -8.41 18.72 -15.78
C ALA A 135 -9.53 18.77 -14.72
N ALA A 136 -9.83 17.63 -14.08
CA ALA A 136 -10.83 17.53 -13.03
C ALA A 136 -10.46 18.38 -11.80
N ALA A 137 -9.17 18.41 -11.43
CA ALA A 137 -8.69 19.27 -10.35
C ALA A 137 -8.83 20.76 -10.70
N GLN A 138 -8.56 21.16 -11.95
CA GLN A 138 -8.75 22.54 -12.41
C GLN A 138 -10.21 22.97 -12.41
N GLU A 139 -11.12 22.09 -12.83
CA GLU A 139 -12.57 22.35 -12.82
C GLU A 139 -13.10 22.55 -11.39
N ARG A 140 -12.61 21.74 -10.44
CA ARG A 140 -13.03 21.78 -9.02
C ARG A 140 -12.22 22.76 -8.16
N LEU A 141 -11.17 23.37 -8.70
CA LEU A 141 -10.30 24.28 -7.98
C LEU A 141 -11.07 25.45 -7.33
N PRO A 142 -12.05 26.10 -8.00
CA PRO A 142 -12.80 27.19 -7.39
C PRO A 142 -13.61 26.74 -6.17
N GLU A 143 -14.31 25.60 -6.26
CA GLU A 143 -15.10 25.03 -5.17
C GLU A 143 -14.21 24.67 -3.97
N TYR A 144 -13.09 23.98 -4.23
CA TYR A 144 -12.14 23.62 -3.19
C TYR A 144 -11.50 24.85 -2.53
N SER A 145 -11.17 25.88 -3.31
CA SER A 145 -10.62 27.13 -2.78
C SER A 145 -11.63 27.86 -1.90
N GLN A 146 -12.93 27.81 -2.26
CA GLN A 146 -13.98 28.38 -1.43
C GLN A 146 -14.09 27.64 -0.09
N LEU A 147 -14.09 26.30 -0.10
CA LEU A 147 -14.13 25.49 1.13
C LEU A 147 -12.96 25.81 2.07
N ILE A 148 -11.75 26.00 1.53
CA ILE A 148 -10.59 26.40 2.33
C ILE A 148 -10.77 27.80 2.91
N THR A 149 -11.29 28.73 2.10
CA THR A 149 -11.56 30.11 2.53
C THR A 149 -12.54 30.11 3.70
N ASP A 150 -13.66 29.41 3.56
CA ASP A 150 -14.69 29.30 4.60
C ASP A 150 -14.13 28.71 5.89
N ALA A 151 -13.31 27.65 5.78
CA ALA A 151 -12.67 27.03 6.95
C ALA A 151 -11.72 28.00 7.66
N ILE A 152 -10.97 28.81 6.91
CA ILE A 152 -10.02 29.78 7.48
C ILE A 152 -10.75 30.96 8.11
N ASP A 153 -11.82 31.44 7.50
CA ASP A 153 -12.62 32.52 8.07
C ASP A 153 -13.33 32.06 9.34
N ALA A 154 -13.79 30.81 9.40
CA ALA A 154 -14.30 30.21 10.64
C ALA A 154 -13.22 30.11 11.73
N LEU A 155 -12.00 29.67 11.39
CA LEU A 155 -10.87 29.65 12.32
C LEU A 155 -10.52 31.06 12.79
N LYS A 156 -10.60 32.06 11.90
CA LYS A 156 -10.34 33.46 12.25
C LYS A 156 -11.36 33.97 13.26
N ALA A 157 -12.65 33.77 12.96
CA ALA A 157 -13.74 34.17 13.83
C ALA A 157 -13.67 33.49 15.21
N ALA A 158 -13.28 32.21 15.25
CA ALA A 158 -13.05 31.48 16.49
C ALA A 158 -11.90 32.10 17.30
N GLY A 159 -10.76 32.39 16.67
CA GLY A 159 -9.63 33.08 17.31
C GLY A 159 -10.02 34.44 17.89
N ASP A 160 -10.75 35.25 17.13
CA ASP A 160 -11.21 36.58 17.58
C ASP A 160 -12.22 36.51 18.74
N ALA A 161 -13.14 35.54 18.72
CA ALA A 161 -14.07 35.31 19.82
C ALA A 161 -13.34 34.96 21.11
N ILE A 162 -12.29 34.14 20.99
CA ILE A 162 -11.50 33.69 22.14
C ILE A 162 -10.64 34.81 22.70
N LEU A 163 -10.02 35.61 21.84
CA LEU A 163 -9.29 36.80 22.26
C LEU A 163 -10.18 37.75 23.07
N ARG A 164 -11.43 37.95 22.63
CA ARG A 164 -12.43 38.75 23.38
C ARG A 164 -12.76 38.14 24.74
N CYS A 165 -12.91 36.82 24.84
CA CYS A 165 -13.10 36.15 26.14
C CYS A 165 -11.91 36.37 27.08
N HIS A 166 -10.68 36.27 26.57
CA HIS A 166 -9.47 36.51 27.37
C HIS A 166 -9.36 37.97 27.82
N GLN A 167 -9.62 38.93 26.94
CA GLN A 167 -9.65 40.36 27.27
C GLN A 167 -10.68 40.68 28.35
N PHE A 168 -11.87 40.07 28.26
CA PHE A 168 -12.92 40.24 29.26
C PHE A 168 -12.49 39.72 30.64
N VAL A 169 -11.91 38.52 30.70
CA VAL A 169 -11.44 37.94 31.96
C VAL A 169 -10.28 38.74 32.56
N ASP A 170 -9.35 39.22 31.73
CA ASP A 170 -8.23 40.03 32.21
C ASP A 170 -8.72 41.39 32.75
N GLN A 171 -9.69 42.03 32.10
CA GLN A 171 -10.30 43.25 32.63
C GLN A 171 -11.00 42.99 33.96
N ALA A 172 -11.80 41.92 34.07
CA ALA A 172 -12.46 41.56 35.33
C ALA A 172 -11.46 41.29 36.46
N ARG A 173 -10.29 40.72 36.15
CA ARG A 173 -9.19 40.54 37.10
C ARG A 173 -8.63 41.89 37.56
N LEU A 174 -8.41 42.84 36.65
CA LEU A 174 -7.96 44.18 36.99
C LEU A 174 -8.98 44.92 37.87
N ASP A 175 -10.27 44.64 37.69
CA ASP A 175 -11.36 45.17 38.51
C ASP A 175 -11.49 44.48 39.89
N GLY A 176 -10.62 43.51 40.20
CA GLY A 176 -10.54 42.82 41.49
C GLY A 176 -11.46 41.60 41.63
N LEU A 177 -12.06 41.12 40.52
CA LEU A 177 -12.92 39.94 40.55
C LEU A 177 -12.10 38.66 40.76
N GLU A 178 -12.56 37.80 41.67
CA GLU A 178 -11.88 36.53 41.93
C GLU A 178 -11.97 35.57 40.73
N ARG A 179 -10.80 35.10 40.29
CA ARG A 179 -10.62 34.23 39.12
C ARG A 179 -11.42 32.92 39.16
N ARG A 180 -11.81 32.41 40.34
CA ARG A 180 -12.60 31.17 40.44
C ARG A 180 -13.96 31.28 39.76
N TYR A 181 -14.50 32.49 39.62
CA TYR A 181 -15.81 32.76 39.04
C TYR A 181 -15.75 32.99 37.52
N LEU A 182 -14.59 33.38 36.97
CA LEU A 182 -14.39 33.61 35.55
C LEU A 182 -13.11 32.93 35.08
N LYS A 183 -13.27 31.78 34.43
CA LYS A 183 -12.16 31.06 33.79
C LYS A 183 -12.25 31.25 32.28
N PRO A 184 -11.16 31.67 31.62
CA PRO A 184 -11.16 31.75 30.16
C PRO A 184 -11.14 30.35 29.56
N LEU A 185 -11.55 30.24 28.30
CA LEU A 185 -11.44 28.99 27.55
C LEU A 185 -9.95 28.62 27.38
N MET A 186 -9.59 27.38 27.69
CA MET A 186 -8.20 26.90 27.56
C MET A 186 -7.86 26.65 26.09
N PHE A 187 -6.75 27.23 25.63
CA PHE A 187 -6.33 27.20 24.21
C PHE A 187 -5.03 26.42 23.96
N THR A 188 -4.53 25.70 24.96
CA THR A 188 -3.33 24.88 24.81
C THR A 188 -3.44 23.84 23.70
N GLU A 189 -4.68 23.46 23.32
CA GLU A 189 -4.94 22.44 22.29
C GLU A 189 -4.94 22.99 20.85
N LEU A 190 -5.22 24.28 20.66
CA LEU A 190 -5.22 24.92 19.33
C LEU A 190 -3.88 25.63 19.03
N GLY A 191 -3.10 25.94 20.07
CA GLY A 191 -1.76 26.53 19.97
C GLY A 191 -1.78 28.05 19.73
N ASP A 192 -0.76 28.76 20.21
CA ASP A 192 -0.64 30.21 20.00
C ASP A 192 -0.11 30.51 18.59
N ILE A 193 -0.79 31.34 17.80
CA ILE A 193 -0.30 31.70 16.45
C ILE A 193 1.04 32.45 16.49
N SER A 194 1.37 33.07 17.62
CA SER A 194 2.66 33.72 17.85
C SER A 194 3.81 32.69 17.95
N GLU A 195 3.51 31.45 18.36
CA GLU A 195 4.47 30.36 18.43
C GLU A 195 4.80 29.84 17.01
N PRO A 196 6.09 29.70 16.66
CA PRO A 196 6.51 29.23 15.34
C PRO A 196 5.97 27.85 14.95
N HIS A 197 5.66 27.00 15.94
CA HIS A 197 5.28 25.59 15.74
C HIS A 197 3.81 25.30 16.08
N SER A 198 2.98 26.32 16.24
CA SER A 198 1.55 26.11 16.50
C SER A 198 0.84 25.45 15.30
N PRO A 199 0.00 24.42 15.52
CA PRO A 199 -0.82 23.82 14.48
C PRO A 199 -1.67 24.84 13.73
N LEU A 200 -2.26 25.81 14.45
CA LEU A 200 -3.10 26.86 13.88
C LEU A 200 -2.31 27.79 12.95
N ARG A 201 -1.08 28.14 13.34
CA ARG A 201 -0.17 28.93 12.49
C ARG A 201 0.18 28.19 11.20
N SER A 202 0.51 26.91 11.31
CA SER A 202 0.88 26.06 10.16
C SER A 202 -0.26 25.97 9.14
N ILE A 203 -1.50 25.77 9.60
CA ILE A 203 -2.69 25.67 8.74
C ILE A 203 -2.92 26.98 7.98
N ILE A 204 -2.89 28.13 8.66
CA ILE A 204 -3.12 29.45 8.05
C ILE A 204 -2.00 29.80 7.07
N HIS A 205 -0.73 29.59 7.45
CA HIS A 205 0.41 29.84 6.56
C HIS A 205 0.36 28.99 5.30
N ARG A 206 0.04 27.70 5.42
CA ARG A 206 -0.04 26.79 4.27
C ARG A 206 -1.13 27.20 3.29
N ALA A 207 -2.27 27.67 3.79
CA ALA A 207 -3.33 28.15 2.92
C ALA A 207 -2.99 29.47 2.21
N ILE A 208 -2.23 30.35 2.86
CA ILE A 208 -1.69 31.57 2.23
C ILE A 208 -0.64 31.21 1.16
N GLU A 209 0.28 30.29 1.46
CA GLU A 209 1.31 29.81 0.52
C GLU A 209 0.69 29.23 -0.75
N LEU A 210 -0.38 28.44 -0.58
CA LEU A 210 -1.15 27.85 -1.66
C LEU A 210 -2.09 28.84 -2.37
N LYS A 211 -2.08 30.12 -1.97
CA LYS A 211 -2.90 31.22 -2.52
C LYS A 211 -4.41 30.96 -2.44
N HIS A 212 -4.84 30.15 -1.48
CA HIS A 212 -6.27 29.89 -1.26
C HIS A 212 -6.96 31.05 -0.54
N VAL A 213 -6.21 31.90 0.15
CA VAL A 213 -6.76 33.07 0.88
C VAL A 213 -6.00 34.33 0.50
N VAL A 214 -6.75 35.40 0.19
CA VAL A 214 -6.22 36.75 -0.06
C VAL A 214 -6.29 37.54 1.24
N GLY A 215 -5.29 37.38 2.10
CA GLY A 215 -5.24 38.07 3.38
C GLY A 215 -3.99 37.69 4.18
N GLY A 216 -3.43 38.67 4.88
CA GLY A 216 -2.27 38.44 5.75
C GLY A 216 -2.58 37.51 6.92
N VAL A 217 -1.54 37.00 7.56
CA VAL A 217 -1.65 36.20 8.79
C VAL A 217 -2.28 37.09 9.88
N PRO A 218 -3.36 36.64 10.56
CA PRO A 218 -3.95 37.39 11.65
C PRO A 218 -2.94 37.58 12.78
N THR A 219 -2.87 38.80 13.32
CA THR A 219 -1.94 39.17 14.39
C THR A 219 -2.59 38.93 15.75
N TRP A 220 -2.91 37.67 16.07
CA TRP A 220 -3.38 37.35 17.42
C TRP A 220 -2.21 37.39 18.39
N LYS A 221 -2.30 38.27 19.38
CA LYS A 221 -1.42 38.30 20.54
C LYS A 221 -2.28 38.16 21.77
N MET A 222 -1.99 37.16 22.59
CA MET A 222 -2.64 37.01 23.89
C MET A 222 -2.31 38.24 24.75
N PRO A 223 -3.31 38.85 25.44
CA PRO A 223 -3.09 40.06 26.24
C PRO A 223 -2.18 39.80 27.46
N ALA A 224 -2.15 38.55 27.94
CA ALA A 224 -1.26 38.09 28.99
C ALA A 224 -0.69 36.72 28.63
N SER A 225 0.52 36.40 29.14
CA SER A 225 1.12 35.08 28.88
C SER A 225 0.27 33.98 29.52
N PRO A 226 0.19 32.78 28.92
CA PRO A 226 -0.47 31.64 29.54
C PRO A 226 0.05 31.39 30.96
N ALA A 227 1.35 31.55 31.20
CA ALA A 227 1.93 31.45 32.52
C ALA A 227 1.35 32.45 33.53
N LEU A 228 1.04 33.69 33.14
CA LEU A 228 0.41 34.70 34.01
C LEU A 228 -1.10 34.48 34.15
N ILE A 229 -1.75 33.97 33.11
CA ILE A 229 -3.17 33.60 33.16
C ILE A 229 -3.37 32.35 34.03
N TYR A 230 -2.36 31.45 34.11
CA TYR A 230 -2.48 30.13 34.71
C TYR A 230 -1.66 29.89 35.97
N SER A 231 -0.62 30.67 36.27
CA SER A 231 0.06 30.61 37.57
C SER A 231 -0.86 31.15 38.67
N GLY A 232 -0.95 30.44 39.78
CA GLY A 232 -1.80 30.80 40.91
C GLY A 232 -1.16 31.85 41.82
N VAL A 233 -0.63 32.93 41.25
CA VAL A 233 -0.12 34.09 42.00
C VAL A 233 -1.12 35.22 41.95
#